data_AF-A0A2G9UKV4-F1
#
_entry.id   AF-A0A2G9UKV4-F1
#
_cell.length_a   1.000
_cell.length_b   1.000
_cell.length_c   1.000
_cell.angle_alpha   90.00
_cell.angle_beta   90.00
_cell.angle_gamma   90.00
#
_symmetry.space_group_name_H-M   'P 1'
#
loop_
_entity.id
_entity.type
_entity.pdbx_description
1 polymer ?
#
loop_
_entity_poly.entity_id
_entity_poly.type
_entity_poly.pdbx_seq_one_letter_code
_entity_poly.pdbx_strand_id
1 'polypeptide(L)'
;MIFFNTIAVGMAGVFCAMIGVVPADYPKCGVALFTLVITCMGMNPGGFYKCGTLSSRQYAHFVLATIQFMKCVALFVAPMTVALFVHDERRHDQWRYVYWINGALLILANFAFMPFATDQPASFTLITRATHNEEKALRNAAKFSATGRDGKRQECRVIGKAYHSFTSGKSDEIVECTQESLPVKAEFVTR
;
A
#
# COMPACT_ATOMS: atom_id res chain seq x y z
N MET A 1 -0.57 9.84 -10.73
CA MET A 1 -1.47 9.23 -9.72
C MET A 1 -2.47 10.24 -9.15
N ILE A 2 -1.99 11.42 -8.73
CA ILE A 2 -2.84 12.54 -8.26
C ILE A 2 -3.92 12.91 -9.27
N PHE A 3 -3.57 13.11 -10.56
CA PHE A 3 -4.53 13.50 -11.60
C PHE A 3 -5.78 12.61 -11.70
N PHE A 4 -5.59 11.28 -11.66
CA PHE A 4 -6.69 10.31 -11.69
C PHE A 4 -7.58 10.43 -10.45
N ASN A 5 -6.97 10.73 -9.31
CA ASN A 5 -7.65 10.91 -8.04
C ASN A 5 -8.50 12.17 -8.01
N THR A 6 -7.93 13.28 -8.50
CA THR A 6 -8.59 14.58 -8.57
C THR A 6 -9.77 14.56 -9.53
N ILE A 7 -9.65 13.82 -10.63
CA ILE A 7 -10.75 13.60 -11.57
C ILE A 7 -11.82 12.73 -10.92
N ALA A 8 -11.46 11.60 -10.32
CA ALA A 8 -12.45 10.65 -9.82
C ALA A 8 -13.22 11.18 -8.60
N VAL A 9 -12.55 11.81 -7.62
CA VAL A 9 -13.22 12.37 -6.43
C VAL A 9 -13.62 13.82 -6.62
N GLY A 10 -12.79 14.64 -7.25
CA GLY A 10 -13.07 16.05 -7.47
C GLY A 10 -14.26 16.26 -8.40
N MET A 11 -14.32 15.60 -9.57
CA MET A 11 -15.52 15.71 -10.42
C MET A 11 -16.74 15.07 -9.78
N ALA A 12 -16.61 13.94 -9.07
CA ALA A 12 -17.73 13.36 -8.34
C ALA A 12 -18.29 14.33 -7.29
N GLY A 13 -17.43 15.04 -6.56
CA GLY A 13 -17.84 16.07 -5.59
C GLY A 13 -18.55 17.26 -6.25
N VAL A 14 -18.04 17.74 -7.39
CA VAL A 14 -18.67 18.83 -8.16
C VAL A 14 -20.03 18.40 -8.71
N PHE A 15 -20.14 17.22 -9.30
CA PHE A 15 -21.42 16.69 -9.79
C PHE A 15 -22.40 16.44 -8.65
N CYS A 16 -21.92 16.00 -7.48
CA CYS A 16 -22.75 15.83 -6.29
C CYS A 16 -23.29 17.18 -5.78
N ALA A 17 -22.46 18.22 -5.75
CA ALA A 17 -22.90 19.58 -5.40
C ALA A 17 -23.91 20.14 -6.42
N MET A 18 -23.71 19.86 -7.72
CA MET A 18 -24.64 20.24 -8.79
C MET A 18 -26.02 19.61 -8.64
N ILE A 19 -26.12 18.37 -8.14
CA ILE A 19 -27.42 17.72 -7.86
C ILE A 19 -28.23 18.55 -6.85
N GLY A 20 -27.58 19.19 -5.86
CA GLY A 20 -28.25 20.05 -4.89
C GLY A 20 -28.83 21.35 -5.49
N VAL A 21 -28.46 21.72 -6.72
CA VAL A 21 -28.96 22.92 -7.40
C VAL A 21 -30.09 22.59 -8.38
N VAL A 22 -30.24 21.33 -8.78
CA VAL A 22 -31.27 20.91 -9.75
C VAL A 22 -32.67 20.98 -9.10
N PRO A 23 -33.63 21.73 -9.70
CA PRO A 23 -34.99 21.80 -9.20
C PRO A 23 -35.78 20.51 -9.51
N ALA A 24 -36.84 20.28 -8.75
CA ALA A 24 -37.67 19.07 -8.81
C ALA A 24 -38.32 18.83 -10.19
N ASP A 25 -38.47 19.89 -11.00
CA ASP A 25 -39.14 19.85 -12.30
C ASP A 25 -38.38 19.03 -13.36
N TYR A 26 -37.08 18.76 -13.15
CA TYR A 26 -36.22 18.04 -14.10
C TYR A 26 -35.62 16.75 -13.49
N PRO A 27 -36.42 15.72 -13.18
CA PRO A 27 -35.94 14.50 -12.54
C PRO A 27 -34.93 13.72 -13.40
N LYS A 28 -35.04 13.81 -14.73
CA LYS A 28 -34.11 13.16 -15.67
C LYS A 28 -32.68 13.69 -15.53
N CYS A 29 -32.53 15.00 -15.32
CA CYS A 29 -31.23 15.63 -15.11
C CYS A 29 -30.60 15.20 -13.78
N GLY A 30 -31.40 15.08 -12.72
CA GLY A 30 -30.93 14.58 -11.42
C GLY A 30 -30.39 13.15 -11.50
N VAL A 31 -31.11 12.24 -12.17
CA VAL A 31 -30.67 10.84 -12.35
C VAL A 31 -29.41 10.75 -13.21
N ALA A 32 -29.30 11.57 -14.26
CA ALA A 32 -28.11 11.60 -15.11
C ALA A 32 -26.85 12.03 -14.32
N LEU A 33 -26.97 13.09 -13.53
CA LEU A 33 -25.89 13.57 -12.65
C LEU A 33 -25.53 12.54 -11.58
N PHE A 34 -26.53 11.89 -10.97
CA PHE A 34 -26.29 10.85 -9.96
C PHE A 34 -25.54 9.64 -10.56
N THR A 35 -25.90 9.24 -11.78
CA THR A 35 -25.21 8.18 -12.51
C THR A 35 -23.75 8.56 -12.77
N LEU A 36 -23.50 9.80 -13.22
CA LEU A 36 -22.14 10.31 -13.43
C LEU A 36 -21.32 10.31 -12.14
N VAL A 37 -21.89 10.70 -11.00
CA VAL A 37 -21.23 10.62 -9.69
C VAL A 37 -20.81 9.18 -9.39
N ILE A 38 -21.71 8.20 -9.55
CA ILE A 38 -21.40 6.79 -9.29
C ILE A 38 -20.31 6.27 -10.24
N THR A 39 -20.38 6.62 -11.53
CA THR A 39 -19.36 6.24 -12.51
C THR A 39 -17.99 6.80 -12.14
N CYS A 40 -17.93 8.08 -11.74
CA CYS A 40 -16.70 8.70 -11.26
C CYS A 40 -16.18 8.04 -9.97
N MET A 41 -17.07 7.72 -9.02
CA MET A 41 -16.69 7.01 -7.80
C MET A 41 -16.20 5.57 -8.08
N GLY A 42 -16.70 4.92 -9.12
CA GLY A 42 -16.24 3.60 -9.57
C GLY A 42 -14.79 3.58 -10.05
N MET A 43 -14.23 4.73 -10.43
CA MET A 43 -12.81 4.86 -10.81
C MET A 43 -11.88 5.05 -9.60
N ASN A 44 -12.40 5.39 -8.41
CA ASN A 44 -11.61 5.60 -7.20
C ASN A 44 -10.76 4.38 -6.81
N PRO A 45 -11.28 3.13 -6.80
CA PRO A 45 -10.48 1.95 -6.43
C PRO A 45 -9.25 1.76 -7.32
N GLY A 46 -9.34 2.14 -8.61
CA GLY A 46 -8.22 2.02 -9.55
C GLY A 46 -7.08 3.00 -9.25
N GLY A 47 -7.41 4.22 -8.84
CA GLY A 47 -6.45 5.24 -8.45
C GLY A 47 -5.90 4.99 -7.04
N PHE A 48 -6.75 5.12 -6.02
CA PHE A 48 -6.33 5.11 -4.62
C PHE A 48 -5.63 3.81 -4.20
N TYR A 49 -6.20 2.65 -4.57
CA TYR A 49 -5.64 1.38 -4.12
C TYR A 49 -4.30 1.08 -4.79
N LYS A 50 -4.14 1.47 -6.06
CA LYS A 50 -2.86 1.34 -6.77
C LYS A 50 -1.79 2.28 -6.22
N CYS A 51 -2.15 3.50 -5.83
CA CYS A 51 -1.23 4.41 -5.14
C CYS A 51 -0.79 3.82 -3.79
N GLY A 52 -1.75 3.36 -2.99
CA GLY A 52 -1.50 2.76 -1.69
C GLY A 52 -0.57 1.55 -1.80
N THR A 53 -0.81 0.65 -2.77
CA THR A 53 0.02 -0.54 -2.95
C THR A 53 1.44 -0.22 -3.43
N LEU A 54 1.63 0.77 -4.30
CA LEU A 54 2.98 1.18 -4.72
C LEU A 54 3.76 1.87 -3.60
N SER A 55 3.09 2.70 -2.79
CA SER A 55 3.73 3.40 -1.67
C SER A 55 4.16 2.46 -0.54
N SER A 56 3.32 1.46 -0.21
CA SER A 56 3.54 0.56 0.93
C SER A 56 4.07 -0.84 0.59
N ARG A 57 4.05 -1.24 -0.69
CA ARG A 57 4.64 -2.48 -1.25
C ARG A 57 4.30 -3.74 -0.45
N GLN A 58 5.24 -4.22 0.37
CA GLN A 58 5.10 -5.45 1.19
C GLN A 58 4.08 -5.31 2.33
N TYR A 59 3.75 -4.08 2.74
CA TYR A 59 2.72 -3.79 3.75
C TYR A 59 1.40 -3.33 3.12
N ALA A 60 1.24 -3.47 1.80
CA ALA A 60 0.06 -3.03 1.07
C ALA A 60 -1.24 -3.62 1.59
N HIS A 61 -1.24 -4.90 1.98
CA HIS A 61 -2.45 -5.56 2.51
C HIS A 61 -2.96 -4.88 3.78
N PHE A 62 -2.06 -4.49 4.69
CA PHE A 62 -2.44 -3.79 5.92
C PHE A 62 -3.00 -2.39 5.61
N VAL A 63 -2.30 -1.61 4.79
CA VAL A 63 -2.73 -0.26 4.43
C VAL A 63 -4.07 -0.27 3.69
N LEU A 64 -4.26 -1.21 2.77
CA LEU A 64 -5.54 -1.37 2.06
C LEU A 64 -6.69 -1.76 3.01
N ALA A 65 -6.42 -2.61 4.01
CA ALA A 65 -7.42 -2.97 5.02
C ALA A 65 -7.86 -1.74 5.82
N THR A 66 -6.93 -0.87 6.21
CA THR A 66 -7.25 0.39 6.92
C THR A 66 -8.08 1.33 6.04
N ILE A 67 -7.76 1.44 4.75
CA ILE A 67 -8.55 2.24 3.80
C ILE A 67 -9.98 1.68 3.69
N GLN A 68 -10.15 0.37 3.58
CA GLN A 68 -11.47 -0.24 3.51
C GLN A 68 -12.26 -0.05 4.81
N PHE A 69 -11.60 -0.10 5.97
CA PHE A 69 -12.23 0.22 7.24
C PHE A 69 -12.76 1.66 7.27
N MET A 70 -11.97 2.63 6.80
CA MET A 70 -12.41 4.04 6.66
C MET A 70 -13.62 4.17 5.72
N LYS A 71 -13.71 3.36 4.66
CA LYS A 71 -14.90 3.32 3.80
C LYS A 71 -16.14 2.79 4.53
N CYS A 72 -15.97 1.80 5.40
CA CYS A 72 -17.08 1.32 6.23
C CYS A 72 -17.58 2.42 7.16
N VAL A 73 -16.68 3.21 7.77
CA VAL A 73 -17.06 4.38 8.55
C VAL A 73 -17.83 5.38 7.69
N ALA A 74 -17.38 5.66 6.47
CA ALA A 74 -18.08 6.55 5.54
C ALA A 74 -19.48 6.04 5.14
N LEU A 75 -19.68 4.72 5.05
CA LEU A 75 -21.01 4.13 4.79
C LEU A 75 -22.01 4.41 5.92
N PHE A 76 -21.55 4.65 7.15
CA PHE A 76 -22.42 5.07 8.26
C PHE A 76 -22.72 6.58 8.24
N VAL A 77 -21.80 7.40 7.72
CA VAL A 77 -22.00 8.85 7.63
C VAL A 77 -23.17 9.21 6.72
N ALA A 78 -23.36 8.49 5.61
CA ALA A 78 -24.46 8.74 4.68
C ALA A 78 -25.87 8.60 5.32
N PRO A 79 -26.26 7.45 5.91
CA PRO A 79 -27.55 7.31 6.58
C PRO A 79 -27.65 8.19 7.84
N MET A 80 -26.55 8.45 8.54
CA MET A 80 -26.54 9.37 9.67
C MET A 80 -26.89 10.81 9.23
N THR A 81 -26.33 11.26 8.11
CA THR A 81 -26.62 12.61 7.57
C THR A 81 -28.08 12.72 7.14
N VAL A 82 -28.63 11.68 6.49
CA VAL A 82 -30.06 11.65 6.13
C VAL A 82 -30.95 11.66 7.37
N ALA A 83 -30.62 10.88 8.40
CA ALA A 83 -31.39 10.83 9.64
C ALA A 83 -31.43 12.17 10.39
N LEU A 84 -30.38 13.00 10.27
CA LEU A 84 -30.32 14.32 10.91
C LEU A 84 -31.00 15.42 10.09
N PHE A 85 -30.91 15.39 8.76
CA PHE A 85 -31.34 16.49 7.89
C PHE A 85 -32.65 16.25 7.14
N VAL A 86 -33.07 15.01 6.95
CA VAL A 86 -34.30 14.65 6.22
C VAL A 86 -35.37 14.23 7.23
N HIS A 87 -36.36 15.10 7.43
CA HIS A 87 -37.54 14.82 8.26
C HIS A 87 -38.76 14.48 7.39
N ASP A 88 -38.76 14.91 6.13
CA ASP A 88 -39.84 14.68 5.18
C ASP A 88 -39.25 14.42 3.79
N GLU A 89 -39.32 13.16 3.37
CA GLU A 89 -38.70 12.66 2.15
C GLU A 89 -39.26 13.30 0.87
N ARG A 90 -40.50 13.82 0.91
CA ARG A 90 -41.15 14.43 -0.25
C ARG A 90 -40.66 15.85 -0.51
N ARG A 91 -40.04 16.50 0.48
CA ARG A 91 -39.53 17.87 0.35
C ARG A 91 -38.14 17.89 -0.25
N HIS A 92 -38.05 18.26 -1.53
CA HIS A 92 -36.80 18.39 -2.27
C HIS A 92 -35.77 19.30 -1.58
N ASP A 93 -36.19 20.37 -0.90
CA ASP A 93 -35.27 21.31 -0.26
C ASP A 93 -34.39 20.66 0.83
N GLN A 94 -34.90 19.65 1.54
CA GLN A 94 -34.12 18.96 2.58
C GLN A 94 -32.98 18.12 1.98
N TRP A 95 -33.25 17.49 0.84
CA TRP A 95 -32.27 16.68 0.11
C TRP A 95 -31.12 17.53 -0.45
N ARG A 96 -31.38 18.80 -0.80
CA ARG A 96 -30.35 19.73 -1.30
C ARG A 96 -29.22 19.89 -0.30
N TYR A 97 -29.55 20.02 0.99
CA TYR A 97 -28.55 20.12 2.06
C TYR A 97 -27.72 18.84 2.19
N VAL A 98 -28.34 17.66 2.07
CA VAL A 98 -27.61 16.37 2.12
C VAL A 98 -26.60 16.26 0.97
N TYR A 99 -26.99 16.63 -0.25
CA TYR A 99 -26.10 16.60 -1.41
C TYR A 99 -24.99 17.65 -1.33
N TRP A 100 -25.27 18.85 -0.80
CA TRP A 100 -24.26 19.86 -0.57
C TRP A 100 -23.24 19.46 0.49
N ILE A 101 -23.68 18.90 1.61
CA ILE A 101 -22.78 18.40 2.66
C ILE A 101 -21.90 17.28 2.10
N ASN A 102 -22.47 16.31 1.38
CA ASN A 102 -21.70 15.24 0.77
C ASN A 102 -20.73 15.75 -0.32
N GLY A 103 -21.18 16.67 -1.18
CA GLY A 103 -20.34 17.30 -2.20
C GLY A 103 -19.17 18.07 -1.59
N ALA A 104 -19.41 18.84 -0.52
CA ALA A 104 -18.37 19.56 0.21
C ALA A 104 -17.36 18.61 0.87
N LEU A 105 -17.83 17.53 1.50
CA LEU A 105 -16.97 16.49 2.08
C LEU A 105 -16.07 15.83 1.02
N LEU A 106 -16.63 15.50 -0.15
CA LEU A 106 -15.87 14.94 -1.28
C LEU A 106 -14.78 15.89 -1.77
N ILE A 107 -15.11 17.18 -1.91
CA ILE A 107 -14.15 18.22 -2.31
C ILE A 107 -13.05 18.39 -1.25
N LEU A 108 -13.42 18.45 0.03
CA LEU A 108 -12.46 18.56 1.13
C LEU A 108 -11.53 17.34 1.20
N ALA A 109 -12.06 16.14 1.03
CA ALA A 109 -11.28 14.91 0.97
C ALA A 109 -10.27 14.93 -0.19
N ASN A 110 -10.67 15.49 -1.34
CA ASN A 110 -9.75 15.66 -2.47
C ASN A 110 -8.61 16.65 -2.16
N PHE A 111 -8.89 17.76 -1.48
CA PHE A 111 -7.86 18.71 -1.03
C PHE A 111 -6.94 18.09 0.01
N ALA A 112 -7.50 17.36 0.98
CA ALA A 112 -6.72 16.64 1.98
C ALA A 112 -5.81 15.58 1.35
N PHE A 113 -6.17 15.00 0.21
CA PHE A 113 -5.35 13.99 -0.45
C PHE A 113 -4.15 14.56 -1.22
N MET A 114 -4.20 15.82 -1.67
CA MET A 114 -3.11 16.43 -2.44
C MET A 114 -1.74 16.44 -1.74
N PRO A 115 -1.60 16.80 -0.44
CA PRO A 115 -0.30 16.76 0.23
C PRO A 115 0.19 15.35 0.58
N PHE A 116 -0.71 14.36 0.71
CA PHE A 116 -0.35 12.99 1.10
C PHE A 116 -0.05 12.07 -0.08
N ALA A 117 -0.37 12.48 -1.30
CA ALA A 117 -0.19 11.66 -2.48
C ALA A 117 1.29 11.63 -2.92
N THR A 118 2.07 10.74 -2.31
CA THR A 118 3.43 10.39 -2.73
C THR A 118 3.41 9.10 -3.52
N ASP A 119 4.05 9.13 -4.70
CA ASP A 119 4.26 7.98 -5.58
C ASP A 119 5.59 7.26 -5.31
N GLN A 120 6.43 7.82 -4.45
CA GLN A 120 7.70 7.23 -4.04
C GLN A 120 7.46 6.08 -3.06
N PRO A 121 8.23 4.97 -3.17
CA PRO A 121 8.18 3.90 -2.20
C PRO A 121 8.64 4.42 -0.83
N ALA A 122 7.85 4.16 0.21
CA ALA A 122 8.20 4.63 1.54
C ALA A 122 9.53 4.01 2.01
N SER A 123 10.35 4.78 2.73
CA SER A 123 11.72 4.41 3.12
C SER A 123 11.80 3.09 3.89
N PHE A 124 10.78 2.78 4.70
CA PHE A 124 10.67 1.51 5.43
C PHE A 124 10.57 0.28 4.51
N THR A 125 10.20 0.45 3.24
CA THR A 125 10.14 -0.65 2.27
C THR A 125 11.49 -0.98 1.63
N LEU A 126 12.50 -0.12 1.80
CA LEU A 126 13.84 -0.31 1.21
C LEU A 126 14.74 -1.24 2.04
N ILE A 127 14.44 -1.41 3.34
CA ILE A 127 15.23 -2.22 4.28
C ILE A 127 15.31 -3.69 3.83
N THR A 128 14.20 -4.25 3.33
CA THR A 128 14.14 -5.62 2.79
C THR A 128 14.99 -5.80 1.53
N ARG A 129 15.12 -4.75 0.69
CA ARG A 129 15.96 -4.81 -0.51
C ARG A 129 17.45 -4.76 -0.17
N ALA A 130 17.83 -3.91 0.77
CA ALA A 130 19.22 -3.79 1.22
C ALA A 130 19.72 -5.12 1.80
N THR A 131 18.97 -5.71 2.73
CA THR A 131 19.29 -7.01 3.33
C THR A 131 19.41 -8.14 2.31
N HIS A 132 18.49 -8.23 1.34
CA HIS A 132 18.53 -9.27 0.31
C HIS A 132 19.68 -9.08 -0.69
N ASN A 133 20.12 -7.85 -0.95
CA ASN A 133 21.28 -7.56 -1.78
C ASN A 133 22.59 -7.89 -1.05
N GLU A 134 22.69 -7.57 0.23
CA GLU A 134 23.83 -7.96 1.09
C GLU A 134 23.97 -9.48 1.15
N GLU A 135 22.88 -10.23 1.36
CA GLU A 135 22.92 -11.70 1.37
C GLU A 135 23.40 -12.28 0.03
N LYS A 136 22.97 -11.71 -1.09
CA LYS A 136 23.44 -12.11 -2.43
C LYS A 136 24.93 -11.81 -2.62
N ALA A 137 25.41 -10.65 -2.17
CA ALA A 137 26.81 -10.30 -2.25
C ALA A 137 27.68 -11.27 -1.43
N LEU A 138 27.25 -11.59 -0.20
CA LEU A 138 27.90 -12.57 0.66
C LEU A 138 27.92 -13.97 0.03
N ARG A 139 26.79 -14.45 -0.51
CA ARG A 139 26.71 -15.73 -1.24
C ARG A 139 27.65 -15.77 -2.46
N ASN A 140 27.76 -14.68 -3.19
CA ASN A 140 28.63 -14.60 -4.37
C ASN A 140 30.12 -14.57 -3.98
N ALA A 141 30.49 -13.83 -2.92
CA ALA A 141 31.85 -13.81 -2.38
C ALA A 141 32.27 -15.19 -1.83
N ALA A 142 31.36 -15.91 -1.17
CA ALA A 142 31.58 -17.28 -0.71
C ALA A 142 31.78 -18.25 -1.89
N LYS A 143 30.97 -18.14 -2.96
CA LYS A 143 31.16 -18.93 -4.19
C LYS A 143 32.50 -18.64 -4.88
N PHE A 144 32.90 -17.37 -4.95
CA PHE A 144 34.19 -16.99 -5.55
C PHE A 144 35.37 -17.58 -4.77
N SER A 145 35.33 -17.52 -3.43
CA SER A 145 36.35 -18.14 -2.58
C SER A 145 36.42 -19.66 -2.74
N ALA A 146 35.28 -20.33 -2.91
CA ALA A 146 35.22 -21.77 -3.16
C ALA A 146 35.69 -22.19 -4.57
N THR A 147 35.79 -21.26 -5.52
CA THR A 147 36.19 -21.55 -6.92
C THR A 147 37.66 -21.14 -7.19
N GLY A 148 38.26 -20.32 -6.31
CA GLY A 148 39.55 -19.65 -6.55
C GLY A 148 40.80 -20.31 -5.96
N ARG A 149 40.71 -21.48 -5.31
CA ARG A 149 41.89 -22.21 -4.84
C ARG A 149 41.56 -23.68 -4.62
N ASP A 150 42.24 -24.53 -5.38
CA ASP A 150 42.29 -25.99 -5.26
C ASP A 150 41.02 -26.79 -5.60
N GLY A 151 41.23 -27.91 -6.29
CA GLY A 151 40.20 -28.91 -6.60
C GLY A 151 39.68 -29.69 -5.38
N LYS A 152 39.35 -28.99 -4.28
CA LYS A 152 38.70 -29.56 -3.09
C LYS A 152 37.50 -28.71 -2.67
N ARG A 153 36.34 -29.35 -2.58
CA ARG A 153 35.04 -28.76 -2.24
C ARG A 153 35.03 -28.35 -0.76
N GLN A 154 34.99 -27.05 -0.47
CA GLN A 154 34.91 -26.50 0.88
C GLN A 154 33.48 -26.02 1.17
N GLU A 155 32.82 -26.64 2.15
CA GLU A 155 31.42 -26.35 2.49
C GLU A 155 31.36 -25.29 3.62
N CYS A 156 31.11 -24.03 3.26
CA CYS A 156 30.92 -22.96 4.26
C CYS A 156 29.44 -22.87 4.62
N ARG A 157 29.09 -23.17 5.88
CA ARG A 157 27.74 -23.07 6.43
C ARG A 157 27.64 -21.82 7.32
N VAL A 158 26.78 -20.87 6.97
CA VAL A 158 26.50 -19.68 7.79
C VAL A 158 25.60 -20.10 8.95
N ILE A 159 26.06 -19.98 10.20
CA ILE A 159 25.38 -20.55 11.39
C ILE A 159 24.40 -19.57 12.07
N GLY A 160 24.45 -18.26 11.79
CA GLY A 160 23.40 -17.32 12.22
C GLY A 160 23.85 -15.87 12.40
N LYS A 161 22.88 -14.94 12.51
CA LYS A 161 23.09 -13.55 12.95
C LYS A 161 22.66 -13.41 14.41
N ALA A 162 23.57 -13.03 15.30
CA ALA A 162 23.22 -12.59 16.65
C ALA A 162 22.80 -11.12 16.60
N TYR A 163 21.51 -10.84 16.88
CA TYR A 163 21.02 -9.47 17.04
C TYR A 163 21.20 -9.04 18.50
N HIS A 164 22.09 -8.10 18.76
CA HIS A 164 22.17 -7.41 20.04
C HIS A 164 21.68 -5.95 19.86
N SER A 165 20.48 -5.67 20.38
CA SER A 165 19.92 -4.36 20.76
C SER A 165 20.16 -3.10 19.90
N PHE A 166 19.14 -2.77 19.10
CA PHE A 166 18.43 -1.48 18.83
C PHE A 166 19.10 -0.07 18.90
N THR A 167 20.37 0.16 19.25
CA THR A 167 20.85 1.57 19.44
C THR A 167 22.19 1.98 18.84
N SER A 168 22.98 1.09 18.23
CA SER A 168 24.22 1.49 17.57
C SER A 168 24.48 0.60 16.38
N GLY A 169 24.37 1.14 15.17
CA GLY A 169 24.50 0.42 13.89
C GLY A 169 25.93 -0.04 13.62
N LYS A 170 26.45 -0.95 14.44
CA LYS A 170 27.74 -1.62 14.24
C LYS A 170 27.56 -3.11 14.46
N SER A 171 27.67 -3.86 13.38
CA SER A 171 27.53 -5.31 13.34
C SER A 171 28.90 -5.94 13.10
N ASP A 172 29.44 -6.61 14.11
CA ASP A 172 30.62 -7.46 13.97
C ASP A 172 30.17 -8.89 13.62
N GLU A 173 30.74 -9.44 12.56
CA GLU A 173 30.42 -10.76 12.02
C GLU A 173 31.33 -11.82 12.67
N ILE A 174 30.74 -12.84 13.31
CA ILE A 174 31.49 -14.00 13.81
C ILE A 174 31.46 -15.07 12.73
N VAL A 175 32.58 -15.23 12.03
CA VAL A 175 32.80 -16.28 11.04
C VAL A 175 33.60 -17.40 11.71
N GLU A 176 32.95 -18.53 12.00
CA GLU A 176 33.63 -19.74 12.47
C GLU A 176 33.93 -20.64 11.26
N CYS A 177 35.19 -20.67 10.83
CA CYS A 177 35.66 -21.62 9.82
C CYS A 177 36.14 -22.90 10.52
N THR A 178 35.28 -23.90 10.66
CA THR A 178 35.71 -25.25 11.04
C THR A 178 36.28 -25.96 9.82
N GLN A 179 37.58 -26.29 9.84
CA GLN A 179 38.17 -27.24 8.90
C GLN A 179 37.77 -28.66 9.33
N GLU A 180 36.76 -29.26 8.71
CA GLU A 180 36.49 -30.68 8.90
C GLU A 180 37.44 -31.50 8.02
N SER A 181 38.49 -32.05 8.63
CA SER A 181 39.31 -33.09 8.01
C SER A 181 38.53 -34.40 8.03
N LEU A 182 37.90 -34.76 6.91
CA LEU A 182 37.32 -36.09 6.73
C LEU A 182 38.44 -37.16 6.82
N PRO A 183 38.27 -38.24 7.60
CA PRO A 183 39.25 -39.31 7.67
C PRO A 183 39.33 -40.05 6.33
N VAL A 184 40.55 -40.17 5.81
CA VAL A 184 40.91 -41.02 4.66
C VAL A 184 40.55 -42.46 5.02
N LYS A 185 39.56 -43.03 4.33
CA LYS A 185 39.26 -44.46 4.38
C LYS A 185 40.41 -45.18 3.67
N ALA A 186 41.30 -45.79 4.43
CA ALA A 186 42.38 -46.61 3.91
C ALA A 186 41.79 -47.87 3.24
N GLU A 187 41.94 -47.97 1.92
CA GLU A 187 41.74 -49.21 1.18
C GLU A 187 43.05 -50.01 1.27
N PHE A 188 43.04 -51.11 2.02
CA PHE A 188 44.15 -52.04 2.12
C PHE A 188 44.04 -53.02 0.95
N VAL A 189 44.80 -52.79 -0.11
CA VAL A 189 45.09 -53.81 -1.14
C VAL A 189 46.57 -54.13 -1.07
N THR A 190 46.89 -55.24 -0.41
CA THR A 190 48.15 -55.96 -0.62
C THR A 190 47.80 -57.38 -1.00
N ARG A 191 48.48 -57.87 -2.05
CA ARG A 191 48.64 -59.30 -2.34
C ARG A 191 49.13 -60.06 -1.11
#